data_AF-A0A967YCR9-F1
#
_entry.id   AF-A0A967YCR9-F1
#
_cell.length_a   1.000
_cell.length_b   1.000
_cell.length_c   1.000
_cell.angle_alpha   90.00
_cell.angle_beta   90.00
_cell.angle_gamma   90.00
#
_symmetry.space_group_name_H-M   'P 1'
#
loop_
_entity.id
_entity.type
_entity.pdbx_description
1 polymer ?
#
loop_
_entity_poly.entity_id
_entity_poly.type
_entity_poly.pdbx_seq_one_letter_code
_entity_poly.pdbx_strand_id
1 'polypeptide(L)' 'MRGDEAMKEVQRYIDNALAAGKSDVQIIHGKGEGILKKLVHEYLDKRREVEGYEMAPISQGGAGCTVVKFQ' A
#
# COMPACT_ATOMS: atom_id res chain seq x y z
N MET A 1 -9.75 8.63 11.78
CA MET A 1 -9.80 7.38 11.00
C MET A 1 -9.26 6.27 11.87
N ARG A 2 -10.08 5.24 12.16
CA ARG A 2 -9.62 4.06 12.91
C ARG A 2 -8.83 3.15 11.95
N GLY A 3 -7.85 2.39 12.45
CA GLY A 3 -6.99 1.55 11.60
C GLY A 3 -7.77 0.64 10.64
N ASP A 4 -8.90 0.10 11.09
CA ASP A 4 -9.76 -0.78 10.29
C ASP A 4 -10.41 -0.09 9.08
N GLU A 5 -10.75 1.20 9.23
CA GLU A 5 -11.35 2.00 8.16
C GLU A 5 -10.30 2.30 7.07
N ALA A 6 -9.10 2.68 7.49
CA ALA A 6 -7.98 2.88 6.59
C ALA A 6 -7.63 1.59 5.82
N MET A 7 -7.67 0.43 6.48
CA MET A 7 -7.39 -0.85 5.83
C MET A 7 -8.46 -1.27 4.82
N LYS A 8 -9.74 -0.93 5.06
CA LYS A 8 -10.80 -1.16 4.06
C LYS A 8 -10.57 -0.33 2.79
N GLU A 9 -10.15 0.92 2.93
CA GLU A 9 -9.82 1.76 1.78
C GLU A 9 -8.59 1.24 1.02
N VAL A 10 -7.55 0.78 1.73
CA VAL A 10 -6.38 0.15 1.10
C VAL A 10 -6.78 -1.09 0.30
N GLN A 11 -7.61 -1.97 0.88
CA GLN A 11 -8.09 -3.18 0.19
C GLN A 11 -8.83 -2.82 -1.10
N ARG A 12 -9.83 -1.94 -0.99
CA ARG A 12 -10.62 -1.48 -2.12
C ARG A 12 -9.75 -0.82 -3.20
N TYR A 13 -8.77 -0.02 -2.80
CA TYR A 13 -7.86 0.63 -3.74
C TYR A 13 -7.02 -0.39 -4.52
N ILE A 14 -6.46 -1.39 -3.85
CA ILE A 14 -5.68 -2.46 -4.50
C ILE A 14 -6.55 -3.28 -5.45
N ASP A 15 -7.74 -3.68 -5.03
CA ASP A 15 -8.63 -4.49 -5.86
C ASP A 15 -9.05 -3.71 -7.12
N ASN A 16 -9.32 -2.41 -7.00
CA ASN A 16 -9.62 -1.55 -8.15
C ASN A 16 -8.42 -1.39 -9.10
N ALA A 17 -7.19 -1.30 -8.56
CA ALA A 17 -6.00 -1.18 -9.37
C ALA A 17 -5.72 -2.45 -10.19
N LEU A 18 -5.88 -3.61 -9.56
CA LEU A 18 -5.79 -4.92 -10.22
C LEU A 18 -6.87 -5.06 -11.30
N ALA A 19 -8.12 -4.73 -10.98
CA ALA A 19 -9.23 -4.76 -11.95
C ALA A 19 -9.01 -3.81 -13.15
N ALA A 20 -8.32 -2.70 -12.93
CA ALA A 20 -7.95 -1.74 -13.97
C ALA A 20 -6.67 -2.11 -14.74
N GLY A 21 -6.05 -3.26 -14.45
CA GLY A 21 -4.83 -3.72 -15.11
C GLY A 21 -3.63 -2.82 -14.87
N LYS A 22 -3.54 -2.17 -13.70
CA LYS A 22 -2.36 -1.38 -13.34
C LYS A 22 -1.18 -2.30 -13.04
N SER A 23 0.01 -1.91 -13.48
CA SER A 23 1.27 -2.59 -13.16
C SER A 23 1.77 -2.26 -11.74
N ASP A 24 1.44 -1.07 -11.24
CA ASP A 24 1.86 -0.59 -9.94
C ASP A 24 0.89 0.44 -9.36
N VAL A 25 1.02 0.67 -8.04
CA VAL A 25 0.33 1.74 -7.31
C VAL A 25 1.17 2.29 -6.16
N GLN A 26 0.71 3.41 -5.61
CA GLN A 26 1.29 4.03 -4.41
C GLN A 26 0.25 4.12 -3.30
N ILE A 27 0.62 3.66 -2.09
CA ILE A 27 -0.20 3.76 -0.88
C ILE A 27 0.44 4.78 0.05
N ILE A 28 -0.24 5.92 0.22
CA ILE A 28 0.15 6.95 1.18
C ILE A 28 -0.51 6.66 2.52
N HIS A 29 0.24 6.04 3.43
CA HIS A 29 -0.21 5.72 4.79
C HIS A 29 0.27 6.74 5.83
N GLY A 30 1.12 7.70 5.42
CA GLY A 30 1.73 8.68 6.31
C GLY A 30 2.89 8.11 7.14
N LYS A 31 3.63 9.00 7.81
CA LYS A 31 4.80 8.61 8.62
C LYS A 31 4.37 8.12 10.01
N GLY A 32 3.69 8.98 10.79
CA GLY A 32 3.13 8.66 12.11
C GLY A 32 4.06 7.83 13.00
N GLU A 33 3.48 6.97 13.83
CA GLU A 33 4.19 5.90 14.56
C GLU A 33 4.42 4.65 13.68
N GLY A 34 4.05 4.70 12.39
CA GLY A 34 4.21 3.56 11.47
C GLY A 34 3.19 2.44 11.62
N ILE A 35 2.13 2.61 12.43
CA ILE A 35 1.07 1.60 12.61
C ILE A 35 0.40 1.27 11.26
N LEU A 36 -0.02 2.28 10.49
CA LEU A 36 -0.65 2.04 9.19
C LEU A 36 0.31 1.41 8.19
N LYS A 37 1.58 1.84 8.17
CA LYS A 37 2.62 1.22 7.36
C LYS A 37 2.70 -0.29 7.63
N LYS A 38 2.77 -0.67 8.91
CA LYS A 38 2.85 -2.08 9.33
C LYS A 38 1.63 -2.87 8.87
N LEU A 39 0.42 -2.35 9.07
CA LEU A 39 -0.81 -3.01 8.64
C LEU A 39 -0.89 -3.15 7.10
N VAL A 40 -0.44 -2.13 6.36
CA VAL A 40 -0.36 -2.19 4.89
C VAL A 40 0.62 -3.27 4.45
N HIS A 41 1.82 -3.32 5.02
CA HIS A 41 2.83 -4.33 4.67
C HIS A 41 2.35 -5.75 5.02
N GLU A 42 1.79 -5.96 6.20
CA GLU A 42 1.20 -7.25 6.61
C GLU A 42 0.05 -7.72 5.69
N TYR A 43 -0.71 -6.77 5.14
CA TYR A 43 -1.75 -7.04 4.16
C TYR A 43 -1.15 -7.44 2.81
N LEU A 44 -0.16 -6.69 2.32
CA LEU A 44 0.51 -6.94 1.04
C LEU A 44 1.25 -8.28 1.02
N ASP A 45 1.91 -8.66 2.13
CA ASP A 45 2.62 -9.95 2.27
C ASP A 45 1.74 -11.18 2.03
N LYS A 46 0.41 -11.02 2.16
CA LYS A 46 -0.57 -12.11 1.99
C LYS A 46 -1.19 -12.14 0.60
N ARG A 47 -0.88 -11.17 -0.27
CA ARG A 47 -1.48 -11.04 -1.61
C ARG A 47 -0.57 -11.68 -2.66
N ARG A 48 -1.11 -12.66 -3.39
CA ARG A 48 -0.35 -13.37 -4.43
C ARG A 48 -0.12 -12.52 -5.68
N GLU A 49 -0.98 -11.53 -5.88
CA GLU A 49 -0.93 -10.62 -7.02
C GLU A 49 0.19 -9.58 -6.87
N VAL A 50 0.73 -9.40 -5.66
CA VAL A 50 1.83 -8.48 -5.37
C VAL A 50 3.15 -9.17 -5.70
N GLU A 51 3.87 -8.64 -6.69
CA GLU A 51 5.23 -9.08 -7.03
C GLU A 51 6.22 -8.61 -5.96
N GLY A 52 6.04 -7.38 -5.46
CA GLY A 52 6.86 -6.80 -4.42
C GLY A 52 6.42 -5.39 -4.07
N TYR A 53 6.97 -4.87 -2.98
CA TYR A 53 6.73 -3.49 -2.56
C TYR A 53 7.95 -2.90 -1.86
N GLU A 54 8.08 -1.58 -1.94
CA GLU A 54 9.18 -0.84 -1.32
C GLU A 54 8.72 0.53 -0.83
N MET A 55 9.51 1.14 0.06
CA MET A 55 9.25 2.51 0.46
C MET A 55 9.51 3.45 -0.72
N ALA A 56 8.65 4.44 -0.92
CA ALA A 56 8.84 5.41 -1.98
C ALA A 56 10.14 6.21 -1.76
N PRO A 57 10.76 6.73 -2.83
CA PRO A 57 11.85 7.71 -2.71
C PRO A 57 11.44 8.91 -1.86
N ILE A 58 12.41 9.59 -1.24
CA ILE A 58 12.15 10.79 -0.41
C ILE A 58 11.37 11.86 -1.20
N SER A 59 11.66 12.02 -2.49
CA SER A 59 10.95 12.94 -3.39
C SER A 59 9.49 12.59 -3.67
N GLN A 60 9.06 11.36 -3.36
CA GLN A 60 7.71 10.84 -3.60
C GLN A 60 7.01 10.40 -2.30
N GLY A 61 7.40 10.99 -1.16
CA GLY A 61 6.75 10.74 0.15
C GLY A 61 7.59 9.92 1.12
N GLY A 62 8.69 9.31 0.68
CA GLY A 62 9.66 8.64 1.53
C GLY A 62 9.02 7.58 2.42
N ALA A 63 9.38 7.60 3.71
CA ALA A 63 8.88 6.68 4.71
C ALA A 63 7.34 6.70 4.93
N GLY A 64 6.61 7.63 4.33
CA GLY A 64 5.16 7.73 4.43
C GLY A 64 4.37 7.15 3.26
N CYS A 65 5.06 6.58 2.26
CA CYS A 65 4.47 6.03 1.05
C CYS A 65 5.12 4.69 0.71
N THR A 66 4.29 3.72 0.31
CA THR A 66 4.74 2.41 -0.17
C THR A 66 4.36 2.28 -1.65
N VAL A 67 5.32 1.94 -2.49
CA VAL A 67 5.11 1.60 -3.90
C VAL A 67 4.92 0.09 -3.99
N VAL A 68 3.85 -0.34 -4.65
CA VAL A 68 3.47 -1.75 -4.81
C VAL A 68 3.50 -2.10 -6.29
N LYS A 69 4.17 -3.20 -6.65
CA LYS A 69 4.19 -3.76 -8.01
C LYS A 69 3.35 -5.04 -8.06
N PHE A 70 2.62 -5.21 -9.15
CA PHE A 70 1.78 -6.39 -9.39
C PHE A 70 2.37 -7.28 -10.48
N GLN A 71 2.02 -8.57 -10.43
CA GLN A 71 2.38 -9.57 -11.45
C GLN A 71 1.73 -9.31 -12.81
#